data_AF-A0A662GE11-F1
#
_entry.id   AF-A0A662GE11-F1
#
_cell.length_a   1.000
_cell.length_b   1.000
_cell.length_c   1.000
_cell.angle_alpha   90.00
_cell.angle_beta   90.00
_cell.angle_gamma   90.00
#
_symmetry.space_group_name_H-M   'P 1'
#
loop_
_entity.id
_entity.type
_entity.pdbx_description
1 polymer ?
#
loop_
_entity_poly.entity_id
_entity_poly.type
_entity_poly.pdbx_seq_one_letter_code
_entity_poly.pdbx_strand_id
1 'polypeptide(L)'
;MNKELTKIFDEQVYIEIENAEMLRNVKIRLKNTLVKELFESIAHDSMKHASLYKSLAKMSSTVATAMTETDFEILKNVVEKHIKIEENMIRNIKNMLEKGVD
;
A
#
# COMPACT_ATOMS: atom_id res chain seq x y z
N MET A 1 22.69 9.04 -12.96
CA MET A 1 22.55 8.16 -11.79
C MET A 1 22.67 9.00 -10.54
N ASN A 2 21.61 9.12 -9.74
CA ASN A 2 21.60 10.01 -8.57
C ASN A 2 21.77 9.18 -7.29
N LYS A 3 23.04 8.99 -6.89
CA LYS A 3 23.42 8.14 -5.74
C LYS A 3 22.83 8.62 -4.41
N GLU A 4 22.64 9.93 -4.26
CA GLU A 4 22.06 10.54 -3.07
C GLU A 4 20.56 10.21 -2.95
N LEU A 5 19.81 10.32 -4.05
CA LEU A 5 18.41 9.89 -4.14
C LEU A 5 18.23 8.39 -3.90
N THR A 6 19.09 7.54 -4.47
CA THR A 6 19.06 6.09 -4.22
C THR A 6 19.24 5.81 -2.72
N LYS A 7 20.20 6.46 -2.06
CA LYS A 7 20.45 6.29 -0.63
C LYS A 7 19.24 6.69 0.23
N ILE A 8 18.61 7.83 -0.08
CA ILE A 8 17.40 8.28 0.62
C ILE A 8 16.29 7.23 0.51
N PHE A 9 16.05 6.70 -0.70
CA PHE A 9 15.02 5.66 -0.88
C PHE A 9 15.35 4.36 -0.15
N ASP A 10 16.61 3.91 -0.16
CA ASP A 10 17.02 2.72 0.58
C ASP A 10 16.83 2.91 2.11
N GLU A 11 17.12 4.10 2.64
CA GLU A 11 16.84 4.46 4.03
C GLU A 11 15.33 4.43 4.34
N GLN A 12 14.48 4.92 3.43
CA GLN A 12 13.02 4.84 3.60
C GLN A 12 12.50 3.39 3.58
N VAL A 13 13.08 2.51 2.74
CA VAL A 13 12.75 1.07 2.73
C VAL A 13 12.98 0.47 4.12
N TYR A 14 14.12 0.78 4.74
CA TYR A 14 14.47 0.26 6.06
C TYR A 14 13.48 0.74 7.13
N ILE A 15 13.19 2.04 7.16
CA ILE A 15 12.26 2.65 8.13
C ILE A 15 10.86 2.03 8.03
N GLU A 16 10.35 1.85 6.80
CA GLU A 16 9.02 1.28 6.59
C GLU A 16 8.95 -0.21 7.00
N ILE A 17 10.00 -0.99 6.76
CA ILE A 17 10.07 -2.39 7.22
C ILE A 17 10.09 -2.46 8.74
N GLU A 18 10.94 -1.66 9.41
CA GLU A 18 10.98 -1.62 10.88
C GLU A 18 9.64 -1.20 11.48
N ASN A 19 8.97 -0.21 10.88
CA ASN A 19 7.64 0.22 11.32
C ASN A 19 6.61 -0.91 11.20
N ALA A 20 6.59 -1.64 10.08
CA ALA A 20 5.71 -2.78 9.88
C ALA A 20 5.95 -3.90 10.91
N GLU A 21 7.22 -4.21 11.20
CA GLU A 21 7.59 -5.20 12.22
C GLU A 21 7.19 -4.75 13.63
N MET A 22 7.42 -3.48 13.98
CA MET A 22 7.00 -2.90 15.25
C MET A 22 5.47 -3.01 15.43
N LEU A 23 4.69 -2.63 14.40
CA LEU A 23 3.23 -2.71 14.43
C LEU A 23 2.74 -4.15 14.63
N ARG A 24 3.35 -5.11 13.93
CA ARG A 24 3.04 -6.54 14.08
C ARG A 24 3.40 -7.07 15.47
N ASN A 25 4.49 -6.60 16.05
CA ASN A 25 4.89 -6.98 17.41
C ASN A 25 3.91 -6.41 18.46
N VAL A 26 3.44 -5.18 18.29
CA VAL A 26 2.40 -4.59 19.16
C VAL A 26 1.09 -5.37 19.05
N LYS A 27 0.69 -5.75 17.83
CA LYS A 27 -0.53 -6.52 17.55
C LYS A 27 -0.63 -7.81 18.37
N ILE A 28 0.49 -8.51 18.62
CA ILE A 28 0.52 -9.78 19.38
C ILE A 28 -0.06 -9.61 20.79
N ARG A 29 0.07 -8.42 21.39
CA ARG A 29 -0.40 -8.14 22.76
C ARG A 29 -1.86 -7.68 22.82
N LEU A 30 -2.49 -7.41 21.68
CA LEU A 30 -3.86 -6.91 21.61
C LEU A 30 -4.87 -8.05 21.66
N LYS A 31 -5.95 -7.87 22.42
CA LYS A 31 -7.06 -8.83 22.53
C LYS A 31 -8.21 -8.55 21.57
N ASN A 32 -8.50 -7.28 21.31
CA ASN A 32 -9.61 -6.89 20.44
C ASN A 32 -9.26 -7.19 18.97
N THR A 33 -10.05 -8.05 18.32
CA THR A 33 -9.81 -8.49 16.93
C THR A 33 -9.81 -7.34 15.93
N LEU A 34 -10.73 -6.37 16.07
CA LEU A 34 -10.78 -5.21 15.18
C LEU A 34 -9.51 -4.36 15.29
N VAL A 35 -9.05 -4.11 16.52
CA VAL A 35 -7.82 -3.34 16.73
C VAL A 35 -6.60 -4.11 16.21
N LYS A 36 -6.57 -5.45 16.33
CA LYS A 36 -5.50 -6.26 15.73
C LYS A 36 -5.44 -6.10 14.22
N GLU A 37 -6.61 -6.14 13.57
CA GLU A 37 -6.71 -6.01 12.12
C GLU A 37 -6.32 -4.62 11.65
N LEU A 38 -6.69 -3.58 12.40
CA LEU A 38 -6.24 -2.21 12.13
C LEU A 38 -4.71 -2.10 12.14
N PHE A 39 -4.04 -2.67 13.15
CA PHE A 39 -2.57 -2.66 13.21
C PHE A 39 -1.93 -3.47 12.07
N GLU A 40 -2.52 -4.60 11.67
CA GLU A 40 -2.03 -5.35 10.51
C GLU A 40 -2.24 -4.58 9.21
N SER A 41 -3.37 -3.89 9.03
CA SER A 41 -3.64 -3.04 7.87
C SER A 41 -2.60 -1.91 7.75
N ILE A 42 -2.26 -1.24 8.86
CA ILE A 42 -1.23 -0.19 8.85
C ILE A 42 0.15 -0.79 8.53
N ALA A 43 0.46 -1.98 9.05
CA ALA A 43 1.70 -2.68 8.70
C ALA A 43 1.76 -3.05 7.22
N HIS A 44 0.63 -3.44 6.62
CA HIS A 44 0.53 -3.67 5.18
C HIS A 44 0.80 -2.41 4.35
N ASP A 45 0.31 -1.25 4.78
CA ASP A 45 0.63 0.02 4.11
C ASP A 45 2.12 0.35 4.19
N SER A 46 2.77 0.17 5.34
CA SER A 46 4.22 0.32 5.42
C SER A 46 4.98 -0.62 4.48
N MET A 47 4.57 -1.89 4.39
CA MET A 47 5.17 -2.83 3.43
C MET A 47 4.93 -2.40 1.97
N LYS A 48 3.76 -1.83 1.66
CA LYS A 48 3.46 -1.25 0.34
C LYS A 48 4.43 -0.11 0.02
N HIS A 49 4.63 0.82 0.95
CA HIS A 49 5.55 1.94 0.79
C HIS A 49 7.00 1.48 0.61
N ALA A 50 7.47 0.53 1.42
CA ALA A 50 8.79 -0.07 1.27
C ALA A 50 9.01 -0.64 -0.15
N SER A 51 8.00 -1.33 -0.71
CA SER A 51 8.08 -1.85 -2.07
C SER A 51 8.17 -0.75 -3.14
N LEU A 52 7.45 0.37 -2.93
CA LEU A 52 7.49 1.52 -3.83
C LEU A 52 8.85 2.22 -3.76
N TYR A 53 9.40 2.48 -2.56
CA TYR A 53 10.73 3.08 -2.39
C TYR A 53 11.82 2.21 -3.00
N LYS A 54 11.76 0.89 -2.81
CA LYS A 54 12.69 -0.05 -3.44
C LYS A 54 12.66 0.04 -4.97
N SER A 55 11.47 0.24 -5.56
CA SER A 55 11.31 0.43 -7.00
C SER A 55 11.92 1.76 -7.46
N LEU A 56 11.71 2.85 -6.70
CA LEU A 56 12.30 4.16 -6.96
C LEU A 56 13.84 4.16 -6.83
N ALA A 57 14.39 3.44 -5.85
CA ALA A 57 15.83 3.25 -5.69
C ALA A 57 16.45 2.56 -6.92
N LYS A 58 15.77 1.53 -7.44
CA LYS A 58 16.16 0.82 -8.67
C LYS A 58 16.08 1.72 -9.91
N MET A 59 15.03 2.50 -10.05
CA MET A 59 14.88 3.48 -11.13
C MET A 59 15.92 4.60 -11.07
N SER A 60 16.37 5.00 -9.88
CA SER A 60 17.37 6.06 -9.69
C SER A 60 18.81 5.60 -9.94
N SER A 61 19.05 4.28 -9.79
CA SER A 61 20.35 3.63 -9.97
C SER A 61 20.56 3.00 -11.36
N THR A 62 19.51 2.82 -12.14
CA THR A 62 19.58 2.25 -13.51
C THR A 62 18.93 3.17 -14.53
N VAL A 63 19.20 2.99 -15.83
CA VAL A 63 18.37 3.63 -16.86
C VAL A 63 17.01 2.93 -16.80
N ALA A 64 16.03 3.58 -16.17
CA ALA A 64 14.69 3.03 -16.04
C ALA A 64 14.09 2.81 -17.43
N THR A 65 13.59 1.61 -17.69
CA THR A 65 12.78 1.34 -18.89
C THR A 65 11.53 2.21 -18.82
N ALA A 66 11.30 3.02 -19.84
CA ALA A 66 10.06 3.78 -19.96
C ALA A 66 8.87 2.81 -20.01
N MET A 67 7.76 3.18 -19.35
CA MET A 67 6.51 2.44 -19.43
C MET A 67 6.04 2.41 -20.89
N THR A 68 5.67 1.23 -21.39
CA THR A 68 5.14 1.12 -22.75
C THR A 68 3.67 1.56 -22.80
N GLU A 69 3.15 1.88 -23.98
CA GLU A 69 1.72 2.18 -24.16
C GLU A 69 0.83 0.99 -23.72
N THR A 70 1.29 -0.23 -23.97
CA THR A 70 0.61 -1.46 -23.52
C THR A 70 0.54 -1.53 -21.99
N ASP A 71 1.64 -1.23 -21.30
CA ASP A 71 1.68 -1.20 -19.83
C ASP A 71 0.72 -0.13 -19.27
N PHE A 72 0.67 1.03 -19.94
CA PHE A 72 -0.23 2.13 -19.56
C PHE A 72 -1.71 1.74 -19.70
N GLU A 73 -2.10 1.14 -20.83
CA GLU A 73 -3.48 0.70 -21.03
C GLU A 73 -3.89 -0.42 -20.06
N ILE A 74 -2.98 -1.34 -19.72
CA ILE A 74 -3.23 -2.34 -18.68
C ILE A 74 -3.45 -1.64 -17.32
N LEU A 75 -2.56 -0.72 -16.94
CA LEU A 75 -2.66 0.02 -15.69
C LEU A 75 -3.99 0.77 -15.59
N LYS A 76 -4.35 1.52 -16.63
CA LYS A 76 -5.60 2.28 -16.71
C LYS A 76 -6.82 1.38 -16.51
N ASN A 77 -6.91 0.28 -17.26
CA ASN A 77 -8.04 -0.64 -17.17
C ASN A 77 -8.18 -1.27 -15.77
N VAL A 78 -7.06 -1.64 -15.14
CA VAL A 78 -7.08 -2.21 -13.79
C VAL A 78 -7.49 -1.18 -12.75
N VAL A 79 -6.96 0.04 -12.83
CA VAL A 79 -7.29 1.13 -11.90
C VAL A 79 -8.76 1.55 -12.03
N GLU A 80 -9.28 1.72 -13.25
CA GLU A 80 -10.70 2.03 -13.48
C GLU A 80 -11.63 0.94 -12.92
N LYS A 81 -11.25 -0.33 -13.09
CA LYS A 81 -12.01 -1.45 -12.51
C LYS A 81 -11.95 -1.42 -10.98
N HIS A 82 -10.79 -1.14 -10.40
CA HIS A 82 -10.61 -1.04 -8.95
C HIS A 82 -11.49 0.06 -8.34
N ILE A 83 -11.52 1.25 -8.94
CA ILE A 83 -12.38 2.37 -8.50
C ILE A 83 -13.86 1.94 -8.46
N LYS A 84 -14.35 1.28 -9.52
CA LYS A 84 -15.74 0.78 -9.57
C LYS A 84 -16.04 -0.26 -8.48
N ILE A 85 -15.06 -1.11 -8.14
CA ILE A 85 -15.18 -2.09 -7.07
C ILE A 85 -15.31 -1.38 -5.71
N GLU A 86 -14.44 -0.42 -5.43
CA GLU A 86 -14.47 0.34 -4.18
C GLU A 86 -15.76 1.16 -4.01
N GLU A 87 -16.22 1.81 -5.09
CA GLU A 87 -17.50 2.53 -5.09
C GLU A 87 -18.67 1.61 -4.72
N ASN A 88 -18.69 0.40 -5.30
CA ASN A 88 -19.69 -0.61 -4.98
C ASN A 88 -19.60 -1.08 -3.53
N MET A 89 -18.39 -1.29 -3.00
CA MET A 89 -18.19 -1.67 -1.59
C MET A 89 -18.74 -0.60 -0.64
N ILE A 90 -18.40 0.68 -0.88
CA ILE A 90 -18.89 1.81 -0.09
C ILE A 90 -20.41 1.90 -0.15
N ARG A 91 -21.01 1.79 -1.35
CA ARG A 91 -22.45 1.81 -1.54
C ARG A 91 -23.15 0.68 -0.80
N ASN A 92 -22.59 -0.53 -0.81
CA ASN A 92 -23.15 -1.67 -0.09
C ASN A 92 -23.16 -1.42 1.42
N ILE A 93 -22.06 -0.91 1.98
CA ILE A 93 -21.98 -0.57 3.41
C ILE A 93 -23.00 0.52 3.77
N LYS A 94 -23.11 1.59 2.96
CA LYS A 94 -24.10 2.66 3.17
C LYS A 94 -25.53 2.11 3.18
N ASN A 95 -25.89 1.31 2.18
CA ASN A 95 -27.21 0.68 2.09
C ASN A 95 -27.52 -0.21 3.31
N MET A 96 -26.52 -0.93 3.84
CA MET A 96 -26.71 -1.75 5.04
C MET A 96 -26.91 -0.89 6.30
N LEU A 97 -26.16 0.20 6.43
CA LEU A 97 -26.31 1.13 7.56
C LEU A 97 -27.65 1.88 7.51
N GLU A 98 -28.13 2.25 6.31
CA GLU A 98 -29.40 2.95 6.11
C GLU A 98 -30.64 2.03 6.30
N LYS A 99 -30.49 0.72 6.06
CA LYS A 99 -31.58 -0.27 6.20
C LYS A 99 -31.78 -0.79 7.62
N GLY A 100 -30.98 -0.34 8.58
CA GLY A 100 -31.17 -0.67 9.99
C GLY A 100 -30.44 -1.93 10.42
N VAL A 101 -29.55 -1.73 11.40
CA VAL A 101 -29.36 -2.66 12.51
C VAL A 101 -30.71 -2.67 13.26
N ASP A 102 -31.54 -3.68 13.00
CA ASP A 102 -32.58 -4.14 13.94
C ASP A 102 -31.93 -5.00 15.03
#